data_AF-A0A535YAQ0-F1
#
_entry.id   AF-A0A535YAQ0-F1
#
_cell.length_a   1.000
_cell.length_b   1.000
_cell.length_c   1.000
_cell.angle_alpha   90.00
_cell.angle_beta   90.00
_cell.angle_gamma   90.00
#
_symmetry.space_group_name_H-M   'P 1'
#
loop_
_entity.id
_entity.type
_entity.pdbx_description
1 polymer ?
#
loop_
_entity_poly.entity_id
_entity_poly.type
_entity_poly.pdbx_seq_one_letter_code
_entity_poly.pdbx_strand_id
1 'polypeptide(L)'
;MSEQQGYQALAEAERLLARADEDPASARAAAVSALQSLLLEWGETPSADTVTGLVEQAARTDDTLLDFHAEAEVLDRFNPAADAAERAKLFVDAARARLVNI
;
A
#
# COMPACT_ATOMS: atom_id res chain seq x y z
N MET A 1 -18.51 -2.43 9.09
CA MET A 1 -18.19 -1.03 8.70
C MET A 1 -16.83 -0.92 8.00
N SER A 2 -15.97 -1.95 8.10
CA SER A 2 -14.60 -1.97 7.57
C SER A 2 -14.52 -2.14 6.04
N GLU A 3 -15.38 -2.96 5.44
CA GLU A 3 -15.34 -3.25 3.99
C GLU A 3 -15.50 -2.00 3.12
N GLN A 4 -16.49 -1.15 3.42
CA GLN A 4 -16.67 0.09 2.63
C GLN A 4 -15.47 1.04 2.76
N GLN A 5 -14.73 0.99 3.86
CA GLN A 5 -13.50 1.76 4.06
C GLN A 5 -12.33 1.14 3.29
N GLY A 6 -12.27 -0.19 3.22
CA GLY A 6 -11.28 -0.94 2.44
C GLY A 6 -11.38 -0.64 0.94
N TYR A 7 -12.57 -0.76 0.36
CA TYR A 7 -12.80 -0.38 -1.05
C TYR A 7 -12.47 1.09 -1.34
N GLN A 8 -12.80 2.01 -0.43
CA GLN A 8 -12.46 3.43 -0.60
C GLN A 8 -10.95 3.66 -0.55
N ALA A 9 -10.25 2.96 0.33
CA ALA A 9 -8.80 3.02 0.41
C ALA A 9 -8.13 2.47 -0.86
N LEU A 10 -8.64 1.38 -1.45
CA LEU A 10 -8.10 0.89 -2.73
C LEU A 10 -8.30 1.92 -3.86
N ALA A 11 -9.51 2.50 -3.96
CA ALA A 11 -9.80 3.52 -4.97
C ALA A 11 -8.94 4.78 -4.78
N GLU A 12 -8.59 5.13 -3.54
CA GLU A 12 -7.65 6.21 -3.26
C GLU A 12 -6.23 5.83 -3.66
N ALA A 13 -5.79 4.62 -3.35
CA ALA A 13 -4.47 4.10 -3.75
C ALA A 13 -4.28 4.16 -5.28
N GLU A 14 -5.30 3.76 -6.05
CA GLU A 14 -5.27 3.80 -7.52
C GLU A 14 -5.19 5.24 -8.05
N ARG A 15 -5.92 6.18 -7.45
CA ARG A 15 -5.86 7.61 -7.81
C ARG A 15 -4.50 8.21 -7.51
N LEU A 16 -3.94 7.90 -6.34
CA LEU A 16 -2.61 8.37 -5.94
C LEU A 16 -1.51 7.76 -6.81
N LEU A 17 -1.66 6.49 -7.20
CA LEU A 17 -0.72 5.85 -8.11
C LEU A 17 -0.71 6.52 -9.48
N ALA A 18 -1.89 6.82 -10.05
CA ALA A 18 -1.97 7.57 -11.31
C ALA A 18 -1.32 8.97 -11.21
N ARG A 19 -1.35 9.58 -10.02
CA ARG A 19 -0.65 10.85 -9.77
C ARG A 19 0.86 10.68 -9.62
N ALA A 20 1.32 9.52 -9.15
CA ALA A 20 2.73 9.23 -8.88
C ALA A 20 3.61 9.27 -10.15
N ASP A 21 3.02 9.02 -11.32
CA ASP A 21 3.71 9.16 -12.62
C ASP A 21 4.12 10.61 -12.92
N GLU A 22 3.37 11.59 -12.43
CA GLU A 22 3.68 13.02 -12.57
C GLU A 22 4.41 13.59 -11.35
N ASP A 23 4.06 13.10 -10.16
CA ASP A 23 4.58 13.57 -8.88
C ASP A 23 4.97 12.38 -7.98
N PRO A 24 6.27 12.00 -7.96
CA PRO A 24 6.78 10.89 -7.16
C PRO A 24 6.47 10.98 -5.67
N ALA A 25 6.15 12.17 -5.14
CA ALA A 25 5.75 12.33 -3.73
C ALA A 25 4.43 11.62 -3.42
N SER A 26 3.57 11.38 -4.42
CA SER A 26 2.29 10.67 -4.26
C SER A 26 2.46 9.15 -4.10
N ALA A 27 3.61 8.58 -4.52
CA ALA A 27 3.86 7.14 -4.52
C ALA A 27 3.76 6.51 -3.12
N ARG A 28 4.35 7.16 -2.12
CA ARG A 28 4.29 6.68 -0.73
C ARG A 28 2.85 6.63 -0.22
N ALA A 29 2.06 7.67 -0.49
CA ALA A 29 0.66 7.73 -0.09
C ALA A 29 -0.17 6.64 -0.79
N ALA A 30 0.11 6.35 -2.07
CA ALA A 30 -0.53 5.25 -2.79
C ALA A 30 -0.27 3.90 -2.11
N ALA A 31 0.98 3.60 -1.75
CA ALA A 31 1.35 2.35 -1.08
C ALA A 31 0.71 2.23 0.32
N VAL A 32 0.72 3.31 1.11
CA VAL A 32 0.03 3.36 2.42
C VAL A 32 -1.45 3.05 2.25
N SER A 33 -2.12 3.70 1.29
CA SER A 33 -3.56 3.53 1.08
C SER A 33 -3.91 2.11 0.61
N ALA A 34 -3.05 1.49 -0.23
CA ALA A 34 -3.21 0.10 -0.66
C ALA A 34 -3.10 -0.89 0.51
N LEU A 35 -2.11 -0.72 1.40
CA LEU A 35 -1.92 -1.59 2.56
C LEU A 35 -3.02 -1.39 3.61
N GLN A 36 -3.49 -0.16 3.80
CA GLN A 36 -4.64 0.12 4.67
C GLN A 36 -5.91 -0.57 4.15
N SER A 37 -6.12 -0.56 2.83
CA SER A 37 -7.22 -1.30 2.20
C SER A 37 -7.19 -2.78 2.56
N LEU A 38 -6.04 -3.43 2.37
CA LEU A 38 -5.85 -4.85 2.71
C LEU A 38 -6.17 -5.15 4.17
N LEU A 39 -5.58 -4.38 5.10
CA LEU A 39 -5.79 -4.58 6.53
C LEU A 39 -7.26 -4.44 6.90
N LEU A 40 -7.95 -3.40 6.39
CA LEU A 40 -9.36 -3.17 6.67
C LEU A 40 -10.25 -4.31 6.16
N GLU A 41 -9.93 -4.87 4.99
CA GLU A 41 -10.65 -6.00 4.39
C GLU A 41 -10.41 -7.31 5.14
N TRP A 42 -9.23 -7.47 5.76
CA TRP A 42 -8.97 -8.55 6.71
C TRP A 42 -9.54 -8.31 8.12
N GLY A 43 -10.25 -7.20 8.32
CA GLY A 43 -10.80 -6.82 9.62
C GLY A 43 -9.75 -6.34 10.63
N GLU A 44 -8.53 -6.07 10.18
CA GLU A 44 -7.48 -5.46 10.98
C GLU A 44 -7.56 -3.93 10.94
N THR A 45 -7.31 -3.30 12.08
CA THR A 45 -7.18 -1.84 12.15
C THR A 45 -5.74 -1.45 11.82
N PRO A 46 -5.49 -0.63 10.79
CA PRO A 46 -4.14 -0.13 10.48
C PRO A 46 -3.58 0.64 11.67
N SER A 47 -2.36 0.29 12.10
CA SER A 47 -1.74 0.86 13.31
C SER A 47 -0.43 1.61 13.04
N ALA A 48 0.03 1.63 11.79
CA ALA A 48 1.26 2.27 11.36
C ALA A 48 1.00 3.36 10.30
N ASP A 49 1.86 4.38 10.30
CA ASP A 49 1.81 5.50 9.34
C ASP A 49 2.87 5.39 8.23
N THR A 50 3.71 4.36 8.30
CA THR A 50 4.80 4.06 7.35
C THR A 50 4.44 2.89 6.46
N VAL A 51 4.96 2.88 5.22
CA VAL A 51 4.76 1.75 4.32
C VAL A 51 5.35 0.49 4.95
N THR A 52 6.55 0.61 5.52
CA THR A 52 7.26 -0.48 6.19
C THR A 52 6.46 -1.05 7.36
N GLY A 53 5.94 -0.19 8.25
CA GLY A 53 5.16 -0.66 9.41
C GLY A 53 3.83 -1.30 9.01
N LEU A 54 3.20 -0.83 7.93
CA LEU A 54 1.99 -1.45 7.37
C LEU A 54 2.29 -2.79 6.70
N VAL A 55 3.43 -2.94 6.01
CA VAL A 55 3.90 -4.23 5.47
C VAL A 55 4.12 -5.23 6.60
N GLU A 56 4.84 -4.84 7.66
CA GLU A 56 5.08 -5.71 8.82
C GLU A 56 3.78 -6.13 9.52
N GLN A 57 2.79 -5.24 9.57
CA GLN A 57 1.48 -5.57 10.10
C GLN A 57 0.75 -6.56 9.19
N ALA A 58 0.63 -6.25 7.90
CA ALA A 58 -0.08 -7.08 6.93
C ALA A 58 0.57 -8.46 6.75
N ALA A 59 1.89 -8.55 6.94
CA ALA A 59 2.67 -9.79 6.97
C ALA A 59 2.25 -10.78 8.07
N ARG A 60 1.52 -10.32 9.10
CA ARG A 60 0.97 -11.21 10.14
C ARG A 60 -0.18 -12.05 9.62
N THR A 61 -0.88 -11.56 8.59
CA THR A 61 -1.97 -12.25 7.90
C THR A 61 -1.46 -12.99 6.65
N ASP A 62 -0.56 -12.36 5.88
CA ASP A 62 0.04 -12.92 4.66
C ASP A 62 1.54 -12.59 4.59
N ASP A 63 2.38 -13.57 4.90
CA ASP A 63 3.84 -13.43 5.01
C ASP A 63 4.53 -13.09 3.69
N THR A 64 3.91 -13.39 2.55
CA THR A 64 4.45 -13.04 1.22
C THR A 64 4.56 -11.53 1.00
N LEU A 65 3.86 -10.71 1.80
CA LEU A 65 4.02 -9.26 1.76
C LEU A 65 5.39 -8.78 2.25
N LEU A 66 6.13 -9.59 3.03
CA LEU A 66 7.50 -9.27 3.45
C LEU A 66 8.48 -9.21 2.27
N ASP A 67 8.14 -9.83 1.13
CA ASP A 67 8.96 -9.75 -0.07
C ASP A 67 9.05 -8.30 -0.61
N PHE A 68 8.13 -7.42 -0.21
CA PHE A 68 8.11 -6.00 -0.59
C PHE A 68 8.77 -5.08 0.46
N HIS A 69 9.43 -5.62 1.48
CA HIS A 69 9.99 -4.82 2.56
C HIS A 69 11.05 -3.82 2.07
N ALA A 70 11.91 -4.23 1.12
CA ALA A 70 12.94 -3.35 0.56
C ALA A 70 12.32 -2.16 -0.21
N GLU A 71 11.23 -2.40 -0.95
CA GLU A 71 10.48 -1.38 -1.66
C GLU A 71 9.81 -0.41 -0.70
N ALA A 72 9.26 -0.93 0.41
CA ALA A 72 8.66 -0.12 1.46
C ALA A 72 9.68 0.82 2.11
N GLU A 73 10.88 0.32 2.42
CA GLU A 73 11.97 1.14 2.96
C GLU A 73 12.40 2.26 2.01
N VAL A 74 12.36 2.02 0.69
CA VAL A 74 12.67 3.05 -0.30
C VAL A 74 11.59 4.13 -0.33
N LEU A 75 10.31 3.73 -0.29
CA LEU A 75 9.18 4.66 -0.31
C LEU A 75 9.06 5.51 0.95
N ASP A 76 9.49 5.01 2.11
CA ASP A 76 9.49 5.77 3.36
C ASP A 76 10.62 6.82 3.47
N ARG A 77 11.52 6.91 2.49
CA ARG A 77 12.59 7.92 2.48
C ARG A 77 12.03 9.32 2.21
N PHE A 78 12.68 10.33 2.81
CA PHE A 78 12.28 11.73 2.68
C PHE A 78 12.36 12.27 1.24
N ASN A 79 13.24 11.71 0.40
CA ASN A 79 13.35 12.08 -1.01
C ASN A 79 12.87 10.92 -1.89
N PRO A 80 11.76 11.07 -2.63
CA PRO A 80 11.23 9.99 -3.46
C PRO A 80 12.21 9.63 -4.57
N ALA A 81 12.42 8.33 -4.76
CA ALA A 81 13.23 7.81 -5.85
C ALA A 81 12.51 8.03 -7.20
N ALA A 82 13.29 8.06 -8.30
CA ALA A 82 12.71 8.19 -9.64
C ALA A 82 11.81 7.02 -10.03
N ASP A 83 11.99 5.86 -9.39
CA ASP A 83 11.18 4.64 -9.57
C ASP A 83 10.07 4.50 -8.49
N ALA A 84 9.76 5.56 -7.74
CA ALA A 84 8.79 5.49 -6.64
C ALA A 84 7.39 5.05 -7.12
N ALA A 85 6.94 5.50 -8.29
CA ALA A 85 5.67 5.06 -8.87
C ALA A 85 5.65 3.55 -9.16
N GLU A 86 6.71 3.02 -9.77
CA GLU A 86 6.87 1.58 -10.04
C GLU A 86 6.84 0.77 -8.74
N ARG A 87 7.49 1.27 -7.68
CA ARG A 87 7.48 0.63 -6.36
C ARG A 87 6.11 0.65 -5.71
N ALA A 88 5.43 1.80 -5.75
CA ALA A 88 4.08 1.94 -5.20
C ALA A 88 3.08 1.01 -5.90
N LYS A 89 3.25 0.82 -7.22
CA LYS A 89 2.42 -0.07 -8.02
C LYS A 89 2.45 -1.51 -7.51
N LEU A 90 3.59 -2.01 -7.02
CA LEU A 90 3.69 -3.35 -6.45
C LEU A 90 2.69 -3.56 -5.31
N PHE A 91 2.53 -2.56 -4.43
CA PHE A 91 1.58 -2.62 -3.32
C PHE A 91 0.13 -2.53 -3.78
N VAL A 92 -0.17 -1.66 -4.75
CA VAL A 92 -1.53 -1.54 -5.32
C VAL A 92 -1.95 -2.82 -6.04
N ASP A 93 -1.06 -3.41 -6.85
CA ASP A 93 -1.31 -4.66 -7.55
C ASP A 93 -1.44 -5.82 -6.56
N ALA A 94 -0.59 -5.87 -5.52
CA ALA A 94 -0.68 -6.86 -4.45
C ALA A 94 -2.00 -6.77 -3.68
N ALA A 95 -2.46 -5.55 -3.37
CA ALA A 95 -3.74 -5.30 -2.73
C ALA A 95 -4.89 -5.77 -3.62
N ARG A 96 -4.93 -5.32 -4.88
CA ARG A 96 -5.98 -5.71 -5.84
C ARG A 96 -6.06 -7.22 -6.02
N ALA A 97 -4.92 -7.89 -6.17
CA ALA A 97 -4.88 -9.34 -6.37
C ALA A 97 -5.48 -10.11 -5.19
N ARG A 98 -5.24 -9.66 -3.96
CA ARG A 98 -5.78 -10.31 -2.75
C ARG A 98 -7.25 -10.02 -2.57
N LEU A 99 -7.68 -8.78 -2.79
CA LEU A 99 -9.08 -8.39 -2.63
C LEU A 99 -10.03 -9.08 -3.61
N VAL A 100 -9.55 -9.44 -4.81
CA VAL A 100 -10.32 -10.24 -5.77
C VAL A 100 -10.50 -11.71 -5.30
N ASN A 101 -9.65 -12.18 -4.39
CA ASN A 101 -9.63 -13.57 -3.91
C ASN A 101 -10.23 -13.76 -2.50
N ILE A 102 -10.84 -12.71 -1.91
CA ILE A 102 -11.54 -12.74 -0.62
C ILE A 102 -13.04 -12.94 -0.87
#